data_AF-A0A117LT84-F1
#
_entry.id   AF-A0A117LT84-F1
#
_cell.length_a   1.000
_cell.length_b   1.000
_cell.length_c   1.000
_cell.angle_alpha   90.00
_cell.angle_beta   90.00
_cell.angle_gamma   90.00
#
_symmetry.space_group_name_H-M   'P 1'
#
loop_
_entity.id
_entity.type
_entity.pdbx_description
1 polymer ?
#
loop_
_entity_poly.entity_id
_entity_poly.type
_entity_poly.pdbx_seq_one_letter_code
_entity_poly.pdbx_strand_id
1 'polypeptide(L)'
;ILILSRIFTLEQLPVILAESILEVSSNRVVILLLINVMLLVVGMLMDDISSMLVCAPLLFPLFIKLGVSPFQMAAILAVNQGTGMLTPPVATNLFMASRAYFQLL
;
A
#
# COMPACT_ATOMS: atom_id res chain seq x y z
N ILE A 1 12.84 -8.56 -3.03
CA ILE A 1 11.73 -7.59 -3.20
C ILE A 1 10.96 -7.93 -4.46
N LEU A 2 11.55 -7.76 -5.66
CA LEU A 2 10.85 -8.03 -6.93
C LEU A 2 10.24 -9.45 -7.05
N ILE A 3 10.90 -10.49 -6.54
CA ILE A 3 10.34 -11.86 -6.56
C ILE A 3 9.14 -12.00 -5.61
N LEU A 4 9.20 -11.41 -4.41
CA LEU A 4 8.11 -11.41 -3.43
C LEU A 4 6.91 -10.59 -3.94
N SER A 5 7.16 -9.39 -4.48
CA SER A 5 6.11 -8.58 -5.11
C SER A 5 5.41 -9.35 -6.22
N ARG A 6 6.17 -10.05 -7.08
CA ARG A 6 5.58 -10.87 -8.16
C ARG A 6 4.74 -12.01 -7.62
N ILE A 7 5.19 -12.71 -6.58
CA ILE A 7 4.41 -13.79 -5.95
C ILE A 7 3.09 -13.23 -5.39
N PHE A 8 3.11 -12.12 -4.65
CA PHE A 8 1.89 -11.55 -4.07
C PHE A 8 0.92 -11.00 -5.12
N THR A 9 1.43 -10.45 -6.22
CA THR A 9 0.57 -10.08 -7.35
C THR A 9 -0.02 -11.31 -8.04
N LEU A 10 0.74 -12.39 -8.18
CA LEU A 10 0.26 -13.65 -8.77
C LEU A 10 -0.80 -14.34 -7.90
N GLU A 11 -0.60 -14.32 -6.57
CA GLU A 11 -1.54 -14.83 -5.56
C GLU A 11 -2.74 -13.88 -5.35
N GLN A 12 -2.81 -12.76 -6.08
CA GLN A 12 -3.89 -11.76 -5.99
C GLN A 12 -4.13 -11.25 -4.56
N LEU A 13 -3.09 -11.25 -3.73
CA LEU A 13 -3.19 -10.85 -2.32
C LEU A 13 -3.82 -9.46 -2.13
N PRO A 14 -3.49 -8.42 -2.94
CA PRO A 14 -4.11 -7.11 -2.81
C PRO A 14 -5.62 -7.12 -3.10
N VAL A 15 -6.06 -7.99 -4.01
CA VAL A 15 -7.49 -8.13 -4.40
C VAL A 15 -8.27 -8.78 -3.27
N ILE A 16 -7.76 -9.90 -2.73
CA ILE A 16 -8.37 -10.63 -1.62
C ILE A 16 -8.50 -9.71 -0.39
N LEU A 17 -7.46 -8.91 -0.11
CA LEU A 17 -7.50 -7.94 0.97
C LEU A 17 -8.56 -6.86 0.73
N ALA A 18 -8.67 -6.32 -0.48
CA ALA A 18 -9.68 -5.31 -0.80
C ALA A 18 -11.12 -5.86 -0.68
N GLU A 19 -11.37 -7.10 -1.09
CA GLU A 19 -12.67 -7.77 -0.94
C GLU A 19 -13.02 -8.01 0.53
N SER A 20 -12.06 -8.47 1.34
CA SER A 20 -12.27 -8.68 2.77
C SER A 20 -12.66 -7.41 3.52
N ILE A 21 -12.14 -6.25 3.11
CA ILE A 21 -12.48 -4.95 3.72
C ILE A 21 -13.94 -4.58 3.50
N LEU A 22 -14.49 -4.94 2.33
CA LEU A 22 -15.88 -4.68 1.96
C LEU A 22 -16.87 -5.56 2.74
N GLU A 23 -16.45 -6.76 3.16
CA GLU A 23 -17.27 -7.67 3.95
C GLU A 23 -17.32 -7.28 5.43
N VAL A 24 -16.27 -6.63 5.95
CA VAL A 24 -16.16 -6.32 7.38
C VAL A 24 -17.09 -5.18 7.82
N SER A 25 -17.27 -4.13 7.01
CA SER A 25 -18.09 -2.99 7.43
C SER A 25 -18.66 -2.17 6.26
N SER A 26 -19.82 -1.55 6.50
CA SER A 26 -20.45 -0.57 5.61
C SER A 26 -20.17 0.89 6.01
N ASN A 27 -19.47 1.13 7.13
CA ASN A 27 -19.18 2.48 7.58
C ASN A 27 -17.96 3.06 6.83
N ARG A 28 -18.16 4.20 6.15
CA ARG A 28 -17.14 4.92 5.38
C ARG A 28 -15.82 5.09 6.15
N VAL A 29 -15.87 5.48 7.41
CA VAL A 29 -14.67 5.77 8.20
C VAL A 29 -13.89 4.49 8.49
N VAL A 30 -14.60 3.41 8.81
CA VAL A 30 -13.99 2.10 9.10
C VAL A 30 -13.33 1.53 7.85
N ILE A 31 -14.01 1.59 6.70
CA ILE A 31 -13.44 1.14 5.42
C ILE A 31 -12.18 1.93 5.08
N LEU A 32 -12.18 3.25 5.25
CA LEU A 32 -10.99 4.06 4.97
C LEU A 32 -9.83 3.71 5.90
N LEU A 33 -10.08 3.46 7.18
CA LEU A 33 -9.02 3.01 8.11
C LEU A 33 -8.45 1.65 7.68
N LEU A 34 -9.32 0.70 7.32
CA LEU A 34 -8.89 -0.61 6.83
C LEU A 34 -8.08 -0.52 5.54
N ILE A 35 -8.47 0.36 4.60
CA ILE A 35 -7.70 0.62 3.37
C ILE A 35 -6.31 1.18 3.72
N ASN A 36 -6.19 2.10 4.69
CA ASN A 36 -4.88 2.61 5.09
C ASN A 36 -3.99 1.50 5.66
N VAL A 37 -4.53 0.64 6.53
CA VAL A 37 -3.80 -0.51 7.09
C VAL A 37 -3.37 -1.48 5.99
N MET A 38 -4.27 -1.80 5.06
CA MET A 38 -3.99 -2.66 3.92
C MET A 38 -2.89 -2.07 3.02
N LEU A 39 -2.98 -0.78 2.70
CA LEU A 39 -1.97 -0.08 1.90
C LEU A 39 -0.61 -0.03 2.57
N LEU A 40 -0.56 0.08 3.90
CA LEU A 40 0.69 -0.02 4.66
C LEU A 40 1.30 -1.41 4.56
N VAL A 41 0.51 -2.48 4.71
CA VAL A 41 0.98 -3.87 4.57
C VAL A 41 1.48 -4.13 3.15
N VAL A 42 0.76 -3.68 2.14
CA VAL A 42 1.19 -3.81 0.74
C VAL A 42 2.48 -3.02 0.50
N GLY A 43 2.56 -1.77 0.94
CA GLY A 43 3.75 -0.92 0.79
C GLY A 43 4.97 -1.40 1.59
N MET A 44 4.77 -2.20 2.64
CA MET A 44 5.83 -2.85 3.40
C MET A 44 6.47 -4.04 2.65
N LEU A 45 5.70 -4.74 1.81
CA LEU A 45 6.08 -6.01 1.19
C LEU A 45 6.43 -5.87 -0.29
N MET A 46 5.79 -4.92 -0.97
CA MET A 46 5.94 -4.67 -2.41
C MET A 46 6.79 -3.43 -2.68
N ASP A 47 7.38 -3.37 -3.86
CA ASP A 47 8.00 -2.15 -4.37
C ASP A 47 6.96 -1.09 -4.72
N ASP A 48 7.36 0.19 -4.58
CA ASP A 48 6.50 1.36 -4.72
C ASP A 48 5.74 1.38 -6.06
N ILE A 49 6.45 1.08 -7.16
CA ILE A 49 5.88 1.09 -8.51
C ILE A 49 4.87 -0.04 -8.68
N SER A 50 5.22 -1.28 -8.35
CA SER A 50 4.32 -2.43 -8.51
C SER A 50 3.08 -2.30 -7.63
N SER A 51 3.25 -1.84 -6.40
CA SER A 51 2.15 -1.58 -5.46
C SER A 51 1.18 -0.53 -6.01
N MET A 52 1.69 0.60 -6.49
CA MET A 52 0.86 1.69 -7.01
C MET A 52 0.11 1.26 -8.28
N LEU A 53 0.76 0.50 -9.17
CA LEU A 53 0.15 -0.02 -10.40
C LEU A 53 -1.03 -0.98 -10.12
N VAL A 54 -0.97 -1.75 -9.05
CA VAL A 54 -2.03 -2.70 -8.67
C VAL A 54 -3.11 -2.01 -7.84
N CYS A 55 -2.71 -1.29 -6.79
CA CYS A 55 -3.65 -0.73 -5.81
C CYS A 55 -4.45 0.45 -6.36
N ALA A 56 -3.87 1.30 -7.21
CA ALA A 56 -4.58 2.48 -7.73
C ALA A 56 -5.84 2.12 -8.54
N PRO A 57 -5.78 1.28 -9.59
CA PRO A 57 -6.99 0.90 -10.33
C PRO A 57 -7.94 0.02 -9.50
N LEU A 58 -7.41 -0.79 -8.58
CA LEU A 58 -8.20 -1.65 -7.70
C LEU A 58 -9.06 -0.84 -6.72
N LEU A 59 -8.47 0.17 -6.07
CA LEU A 59 -9.14 0.95 -5.04
C LEU A 59 -9.93 2.13 -5.61
N PHE A 60 -9.65 2.57 -6.84
CA PHE A 60 -10.40 3.66 -7.49
C PHE A 60 -11.93 3.50 -7.43
N PRO A 61 -12.54 2.38 -7.87
CA PRO A 61 -13.98 2.20 -7.79
C PRO A 61 -14.51 2.21 -6.36
N LEU A 62 -13.69 1.78 -5.40
CA LEU A 62 -14.04 1.79 -3.97
C LEU A 62 -14.07 3.21 -3.41
N PHE A 63 -13.04 4.01 -3.68
CA PHE A 63 -12.99 5.41 -3.23
C PHE A 63 -14.11 6.27 -3.82
N ILE A 64 -14.47 6.05 -5.09
CA ILE A 64 -15.60 6.75 -5.72
C ILE A 64 -16.92 6.37 -5.05
N LYS A 65 -17.16 5.08 -4.75
CA LYS A 65 -18.35 4.64 -3.99
C LYS A 65 -18.41 5.25 -2.59
N LEU A 66 -17.27 5.44 -1.95
CA LEU A 66 -17.17 6.08 -0.64
C LEU A 66 -17.35 7.60 -0.71
N GLY A 67 -17.39 8.21 -1.90
CA GLY A 67 -17.50 9.66 -2.06
C GLY A 67 -16.19 10.41 -1.81
N VAL A 68 -15.05 9.73 -1.91
CA VAL A 68 -13.71 10.31 -1.78
C VAL A 68 -13.24 10.84 -3.13
N SER A 69 -12.66 12.04 -3.15
CA SER A 69 -12.15 12.62 -4.39
C SER A 69 -10.92 11.87 -4.91
N PRO A 70 -10.70 11.80 -6.23
CA PRO A 70 -9.50 11.18 -6.81
C PRO A 70 -8.19 11.79 -6.28
N PHE A 71 -8.21 13.09 -5.95
CA PHE A 71 -7.06 13.78 -5.38
C PHE A 71 -6.74 13.28 -3.95
N GLN A 72 -7.77 13.14 -3.11
CA GLN A 72 -7.60 12.60 -1.76
C GLN A 72 -7.17 11.12 -1.81
N MET A 73 -7.71 10.33 -2.74
CA MET A 73 -7.25 8.97 -2.98
C MET A 73 -5.76 8.93 -3.34
N ALA A 74 -5.32 9.76 -4.28
CA ALA A 74 -3.92 9.81 -4.69
C ALA A 74 -3.00 10.17 -3.51
N ALA A 75 -3.42 11.12 -2.66
CA ALA A 75 -2.70 11.47 -1.44
C ALA A 75 -2.63 10.29 -0.46
N ILE A 76 -3.74 9.58 -0.22
CA ILE A 76 -3.77 8.40 0.66
C ILE A 76 -2.84 7.30 0.14
N LEU A 77 -2.86 7.04 -1.17
CA LEU A 77 -1.97 6.06 -1.79
C LEU A 77 -0.50 6.46 -1.60
N ALA A 78 -0.12 7.68 -1.97
CA ALA A 78 1.26 8.14 -1.91
C ALA A 78 1.82 8.14 -0.47
N VAL A 79 1.03 8.61 0.50
CA VAL A 79 1.46 8.66 1.91
C VAL A 79 1.63 7.26 2.49
N ASN A 80 0.70 6.33 2.22
CA ASN A 80 0.83 4.97 2.74
C ASN A 80 1.98 4.20 2.08
N GLN A 81 2.25 4.41 0.78
CA GLN A 81 3.39 3.79 0.12
C GLN A 81 4.72 4.31 0.70
N GLY A 82 4.87 5.62 0.84
CA GLY A 82 6.07 6.22 1.44
C GLY A 82 6.31 5.73 2.87
N THR A 83 5.24 5.60 3.65
CA THR A 83 5.31 5.08 5.03
C THR A 83 5.64 3.58 5.06
N GLY A 84 5.08 2.80 4.12
CA GLY A 84 5.36 1.37 3.97
C GLY A 84 6.84 1.09 3.74
N MET A 85 7.52 1.90 2.92
CA MET A 85 8.95 1.75 2.64
C MET A 85 9.88 2.10 3.82
N LEU A 86 9.36 2.78 4.84
CA LEU A 86 10.08 3.09 6.07
C LEU A 86 9.87 2.03 7.17
N THR A 87 8.81 1.22 7.05
CA THR A 87 8.36 0.31 8.12
C THR A 87 8.90 -1.12 7.89
N PRO A 88 9.39 -1.85 8.93
CA PRO A 88 9.79 -3.26 8.80
C PRO A 88 8.61 -4.12 8.32
N PRO A 89 8.80 -5.02 7.34
CA PRO A 89 9.85 -6.05 7.30
C PRO A 89 10.90 -5.90 6.20
N VAL A 90 10.64 -5.08 5.17
CA VAL A 90 11.60 -4.82 4.08
C VAL A 90 12.28 -3.47 4.24
N ALA A 91 11.60 -2.44 4.77
CA ALA A 91 12.11 -1.11 5.13
C ALA A 91 13.23 -0.56 4.21
N THR A 92 13.04 -0.67 2.90
CA THR A 92 14.10 -0.42 1.90
C THR A 92 14.75 0.95 2.04
N ASN A 93 13.94 1.99 2.29
CA ASN A 93 14.42 3.36 2.36
C ASN A 93 15.24 3.56 3.64
N LEU A 94 14.82 2.93 4.74
CA LEU A 94 15.54 2.98 6.01
C LEU A 94 16.90 2.26 5.92
N PHE A 95 16.95 1.07 5.31
CA PHE A 95 18.20 0.32 5.12
C PHE A 95 19.15 1.01 4.13
N MET A 96 18.64 1.57 3.03
CA MET A 96 19.44 2.33 2.07
C MET A 96 20.06 3.58 2.70
N ALA A 97 19.28 4.32 3.48
CA ALA A 97 19.77 5.50 4.21
C ALA A 97 20.86 5.13 5.24
N SER A 98 20.63 4.07 6.01
CA SER A 98 21.62 3.58 6.99
C SER A 98 22.92 3.12 6.32
N ARG A 99 22.84 2.44 5.16
CA ARG A 99 24.02 2.00 4.41
C ARG A 99 24.81 3.19 3.84
N ALA A 100 24.11 4.15 3.25
CA ALA A 100 24.73 5.34 2.68
C ALA A 100 25.48 6.15 3.75
N TYR A 101 24.90 6.29 4.95
CA TYR A 101 25.56 6.94 6.09
C TYR A 101 26.85 6.21 6.50
N PHE A 102 26.84 4.88 6.55
CA PHE A 102 28.03 4.09 6.91
C PHE A 102 29.16 4.18 5.87
N GLN A 103 28.87 4.38 4.59
CA GLN A 103 29.90 4.56 3.55
C GLN A 103 30.57 5.94 3.59
N LEU A 104 29.98 6.90 4.28
CA LEU A 104 30.53 8.26 4.42
C LEU A 104 31.46 8.41 5.64
N LEU A 105 31.54 7.39 6.49
CA LEU A 105 32.46 7.27 7.64
C LEU A 105 33.64 6.37 7.29
#